data_AF-A0A2V4DNI0-F1
#
_entry.id   AF-A0A2V4DNI0-F1
#
_cell.length_a   1.000
_cell.length_b   1.000
_cell.length_c   1.000
_cell.angle_alpha   90.00
_cell.angle_beta   90.00
_cell.angle_gamma   90.00
#
_symmetry.space_group_name_H-M   'P 1'
#
loop_
_entity.id
_entity.type
_entity.pdbx_description
1 polymer ?
#
loop_
_entity_poly.entity_id
_entity_poly.type
_entity_poly.pdbx_seq_one_letter_code
_entity_poly.pdbx_strand_id
1 'polypeptide(L)' 'MIHEVSKIKPFPTRMPDDLREWYEKEAECSRRSLNFVIVEALAEHKEKKIKQREVKNANI' A
#
# COMPACT_ATOMS: atom_id res chain seq x y z
N MET A 1 -35.81 6.85 15.38
CA MET A 1 -35.01 5.93 14.54
C MET A 1 -33.56 6.35 14.66
N ILE A 2 -32.74 5.54 15.32
CA ILE A 2 -31.31 5.84 15.53
C ILE A 2 -30.61 5.44 14.23
N HIS A 3 -30.06 6.41 13.51
CA HIS A 3 -29.28 6.13 12.32
C HIS A 3 -27.95 5.53 12.77
N GLU A 4 -27.71 4.25 12.47
CA GLU A 4 -26.40 3.64 12.68
C GLU A 4 -25.39 4.35 11.78
N VAL A 5 -24.59 5.23 12.39
CA VAL A 5 -23.45 5.84 11.72
C VAL A 5 -22.46 4.72 11.45
N SER A 6 -22.30 4.34 10.17
CA SER A 6 -21.30 3.37 9.75
C SER A 6 -19.92 3.87 10.18
N LYS A 7 -19.39 3.35 11.30
CA LYS A 7 -18.06 3.71 11.79
C LYS A 7 -17.05 3.23 10.75
N ILE A 8 -16.47 4.18 10.01
CA ILE A 8 -15.32 3.92 9.15
C ILE A 8 -14.27 3.28 10.05
N LYS A 9 -13.87 2.04 9.74
CA LYS A 9 -12.82 1.37 10.50
C LYS A 9 -11.55 2.22 10.40
N PRO A 10 -10.89 2.55 11.53
CA PRO A 10 -9.66 3.30 11.49
C PRO A 10 -8.63 2.52 10.66
N PHE A 11 -7.84 3.24 9.87
CA PHE A 11 -6.76 2.62 9.11
C PHE A 11 -5.82 1.91 10.10
N PRO A 12 -5.49 0.63 9.88
CA PRO A 12 -4.70 -0.13 10.83
C PRO A 12 -3.31 0.51 10.97
N THR A 13 -2.89 0.77 12.20
CA THR A 13 -1.57 1.37 12.50
C THR A 13 -0.43 0.37 12.33
N ARG A 14 -0.75 -0.92 12.24
CA ARG A 14 0.19 -2.03 12.04
C ARG A 14 -0.15 -2.76 10.75
N MET A 15 0.92 -3.20 10.07
CA MET A 15 0.79 -4.11 8.94
C MET A 15 0.18 -5.43 9.43
N PRO A 16 -0.79 -6.02 8.71
CA PRO A 16 -1.24 -7.38 8.95
C PRO A 16 -0.08 -8.37 9.00
N ASP A 17 -0.17 -9.40 9.84
CA ASP A 17 0.93 -10.34 10.09
C ASP A 17 1.33 -11.13 8.84
N ASP A 18 0.33 -11.57 8.06
CA ASP A 18 0.52 -12.26 6.79
C ASP A 18 1.27 -11.39 5.77
N LEU A 19 0.92 -10.10 5.71
CA LEU A 19 1.58 -9.14 4.84
C LEU A 19 3.00 -8.83 5.31
N ARG A 20 3.22 -8.71 6.62
CA ARG A 20 4.56 -8.52 7.19
C ARG A 20 5.47 -9.71 6.88
N GLU A 21 5.00 -10.94 7.12
CA GLU A 21 5.77 -12.15 6.88
C GLU A 21 6.21 -12.26 5.41
N TRP A 22 5.31 -11.89 4.48
CA TRP A 22 5.63 -11.86 3.06
C TRP A 22 6.76 -10.87 2.74
N TYR A 23 6.67 -9.62 3.23
CA TYR A 23 7.70 -8.62 2.98
C TYR A 23 9.03 -8.93 3.67
N GLU A 24 9.01 -9.61 4.82
CA GLU A 24 10.22 -10.08 5.50
C GLU A 24 10.96 -11.12 4.66
N LYS A 25 10.25 -12.10 4.07
CA LYS A 25 10.85 -13.06 3.14
C LYS A 25 11.43 -12.38 1.90
N GLU A 26 10.74 -11.39 1.36
CA GLU A 26 11.23 -10.63 0.20
C GLU A 26 12.52 -9.84 0.55
N ALA A 27 12.56 -9.24 1.73
CA ALA A 27 13.75 -8.55 2.25
C ALA A 27 14.94 -9.49 2.44
N GLU A 28 14.70 -10.70 2.97
CA GLU A 28 15.72 -11.74 3.09
C GLU A 28 16.27 -12.17 1.73
N CYS A 29 15.39 -12.49 0.77
CA CYS A 29 15.76 -12.90 -0.59
C CYS A 29 16.60 -11.83 -1.32
N SER A 30 16.22 -10.56 -1.15
CA SER A 30 16.89 -9.42 -1.79
C SER A 30 18.13 -8.93 -1.03
N ARG A 31 18.41 -9.47 0.17
CA ARG A 31 19.44 -8.99 1.11
C ARG A 31 19.30 -7.49 1.39
N ARG A 32 18.07 -7.02 1.52
CA ARG A 32 17.72 -5.63 1.86
C ARG A 32 17.02 -5.59 3.22
N SER A 33 16.85 -4.38 3.76
CA SER A 33 16.01 -4.21 4.95
C SER A 33 14.53 -4.25 4.56
N LEU A 34 13.68 -4.73 5.47
CA LEU A 34 12.22 -4.70 5.31
C LEU A 34 11.72 -3.30 4.90
N ASN A 35 12.27 -2.26 5.52
CA ASN A 35 11.90 -0.88 5.20
C ASN A 35 12.24 -0.49 3.76
N PHE A 36 13.38 -0.96 3.23
CA PHE A 36 13.75 -0.70 1.84
C PHE A 36 12.73 -1.28 0.87
N VAL A 37 12.36 -2.56 1.04
CA VAL A 37 11.38 -3.24 0.18
C VAL A 37 10.01 -2.57 0.25
N ILE A 38 9.58 -2.16 1.46
CA ILE A 38 8.31 -1.44 1.62
C ILE A 38 8.33 -0.08 0.88
N VAL A 39 9.41 0.68 1.01
CA VAL A 39 9.53 1.99 0.34
C VAL A 39 9.58 1.84 -1.18
N GLU A 40 10.28 0.83 -1.67
CA GLU A 40 10.34 0.50 -3.10
C GLU A 40 8.94 0.17 -3.65
N ALA A 41 8.20 -0.74 -3.00
CA ALA A 41 6.84 -1.08 -3.39
C ALA A 41 5.89 0.13 -3.38
N LEU A 42 6.04 1.02 -2.40
CA LEU A 42 5.25 2.27 -2.33
C LEU A 42 5.61 3.25 -3.46
N ALA A 43 6.89 3.35 -3.82
CA ALA A 43 7.34 4.20 -4.93
C ALA A 43 6.76 3.70 -6.26
N GLU A 44 6.85 2.40 -6.53
CA GLU A 44 6.25 1.78 -7.73
C GLU A 44 4.74 2.00 -7.80
N HIS A 45 4.04 1.81 -6.67
CA HIS A 45 2.60 2.04 -6.59
C HIS A 45 2.25 3.50 -6.90
N LYS A 46 3.01 4.45 -6.34
CA LYS A 46 2.82 5.89 -6.58
C LYS A 46 3.00 6.22 -8.07
N GLU A 47 4.07 5.74 -8.70
CA GLU A 47 4.31 5.98 -10.13
C GLU A 47 3.19 5.41 -11.01
N LYS A 48 2.74 4.19 -10.71
CA LYS A 48 1.62 3.56 -11.42
C LYS A 48 0.34 4.40 -11.29
N LYS A 49 0.06 4.95 -10.10
CA LYS A 49 -1.10 5.83 -9.87
C LYS A 49 -0.99 7.16 -10.61
N ILE A 50 0.20 7.75 -10.71
CA ILE A 50 0.44 8.98 -11.47
C ILE A 50 0.16 8.73 -12.95
N LYS A 51 0.77 7.71 -13.55
CA LYS A 51 0.55 7.34 -14.96
C LYS A 51 -0.93 7.09 -15.27
N GLN A 52 -1.65 6.41 -14.38
CA GLN A 52 -3.09 6.19 -14.52
C GLN A 52 -3.92 7.50 -14.50
N ARG A 53 -3.51 8.50 -13.72
CA ARG A 53 -4.18 9.81 -13.69
C ARG A 53 -3.90 10.60 -14.96
N GLU A 54 -2.67 10.57 -15.45
CA GLU A 54 -2.29 11.24 -16.71
C GLU A 54 -3.05 10.68 -17.92
N VAL A 55 -3.12 9.35 -18.05
CA VAL A 55 -3.89 8.71 -19.12
C VAL A 55 -5.37 9.06 -19.03
N LYS A 56 -5.95 9.09 -17.82
CA LYS A 56 -7.34 9.52 -17.64
C LYS A 56 -7.56 10.98 -18.04
N ASN A 57 -6.64 11.87 -17.69
CA ASN A 57 -6.74 13.29 -18.02
C ASN A 57 -6.51 13.58 -19.51
N ALA A 58 -5.71 12.77 -20.20
CA ALA A 58 -5.46 12.90 -21.64
C ALA A 58 -6.62 12.37 -22.52
N ASN A 59 -7.50 11.55 -21.94
CA ASN A 59 -8.67 10.96 -22.62
C ASN A 59 -9.99 11.68 -22.28
N ILE A 60 -9.93 12.88 -21.69
CA ILE A 60 -11.07 13.77 -21.40
C ILE A 60 -10.98 15.01 -22.28
#